data_AF-A0A2M8FC23-F1
#
_entry.id   AF-A0A2M8FC23-F1
#
_cell.length_a   1.000
_cell.length_b   1.000
_cell.length_c   1.000
_cell.angle_alpha   90.00
_cell.angle_beta   90.00
_cell.angle_gamma   90.00
#
_symmetry.space_group_name_H-M   'P 1'
#
loop_
_entity.id
_entity.type
_entity.pdbx_description
1 polymer ?
#
loop_
_entity_poly.entity_id
_entity_poly.type
_entity_poly.pdbx_seq_one_letter_code
_entity_poly.pdbx_strand_id
1 'polypeptide(L)'
;MSEKKLYRNGDRTKEKDLKPAEARTSLATNETLALIINGLEKIVPNWDGLLGALSEDQKLKINGKANGQLLGRLAEIHVAYVLEGLAIDNSLVKLWPIPHNQETKNYRLEQSGNNYVVYKKSSTIACVEYDMVTEVDNLPVIWEVKIGYSLSQAINSQRIKTIAEPLAQYYGHTNFGYVVVAPMVTDKLTISQRKFVEKGGLIARIPTTKAQFESNIKFANENR
;
A
#
# COMPACT_ATOMS: atom_id res chain seq x y z
N MET A 1 -36.21 -22.16 -69.98
CA MET A 1 -36.77 -21.31 -68.91
C MET A 1 -36.12 -21.73 -67.60
N SER A 2 -35.36 -20.82 -67.00
CA SER A 2 -34.39 -21.08 -65.92
C SER A 2 -34.93 -20.46 -64.63
N GLU A 3 -35.22 -21.28 -63.63
CA GLU A 3 -35.60 -20.82 -62.28
C GLU A 3 -34.36 -20.69 -61.41
N LYS A 4 -34.05 -19.45 -61.03
CA LYS A 4 -32.99 -19.07 -60.10
C LYS A 4 -33.37 -19.48 -58.67
N LYS A 5 -32.55 -20.33 -58.04
CA LYS A 5 -32.55 -20.53 -56.58
C LYS A 5 -31.98 -19.28 -55.89
N LEU A 6 -32.80 -18.60 -55.08
CA LEU A 6 -32.36 -17.56 -54.15
C LEU A 6 -31.66 -18.21 -52.94
N TYR A 7 -30.38 -17.90 -52.74
CA TYR A 7 -29.68 -18.13 -51.49
C TYR A 7 -30.13 -17.09 -50.46
N ARG A 8 -30.70 -17.54 -49.33
CA ARG A 8 -30.85 -16.71 -48.13
C ARG A 8 -29.52 -16.72 -47.38
N ASN A 9 -28.82 -15.59 -47.40
CA ASN A 9 -27.70 -15.33 -46.50
C ASN A 9 -28.22 -15.27 -45.06
N GLY A 10 -27.79 -16.23 -44.24
CA GLY A 10 -27.96 -16.18 -42.80
C GLY A 10 -27.05 -15.09 -42.23
N ASP A 11 -27.68 -14.04 -41.71
CA ASP A 11 -27.03 -12.96 -40.96
C ASP A 11 -26.46 -13.56 -39.66
N ARG A 12 -25.16 -13.88 -39.68
CA ARG A 12 -24.40 -14.18 -38.46
C ARG A 12 -24.03 -12.85 -37.82
N THR A 13 -24.96 -12.26 -37.06
CA THR A 13 -24.60 -11.29 -36.03
C THR A 13 -23.60 -11.96 -35.10
N LYS A 14 -22.33 -11.57 -35.23
CA LYS A 14 -21.28 -11.91 -34.27
C LYS A 14 -21.72 -11.35 -32.92
N GLU A 15 -22.22 -12.20 -32.04
CA GLU A 15 -22.10 -11.96 -30.60
C GLU A 15 -20.61 -11.77 -30.34
N LYS A 16 -20.19 -10.51 -30.25
CA LYS A 16 -18.93 -10.18 -29.59
C LYS A 16 -19.13 -10.64 -28.17
N ASP A 17 -18.46 -11.73 -27.80
CA ASP A 17 -18.17 -12.07 -26.41
C ASP A 17 -17.66 -10.80 -25.73
N LEU A 18 -18.57 -10.11 -25.05
CA LEU A 18 -18.24 -9.04 -24.13
C LEU A 18 -17.49 -9.73 -23.01
N LYS A 19 -16.15 -9.71 -23.12
CA LYS A 19 -15.29 -10.04 -21.99
C LYS A 19 -15.86 -9.31 -20.78
N PRO A 20 -16.15 -10.01 -19.66
CA PRO A 20 -16.65 -9.35 -18.47
C PRO A 20 -15.70 -8.20 -18.17
N ALA A 21 -16.24 -6.99 -18.03
CA ALA A 21 -15.44 -5.82 -17.73
C ALA A 21 -14.60 -6.17 -16.51
N GLU A 22 -13.28 -6.27 -16.67
CA GLU A 22 -12.38 -6.49 -15.56
C GLU A 22 -12.73 -5.45 -14.50
N ALA A 23 -13.18 -5.91 -13.33
CA ALA A 23 -13.56 -5.03 -12.24
C ALA A 23 -12.35 -4.13 -11.96
N ARG A 24 -12.48 -2.84 -12.30
CA ARG A 24 -11.38 -1.89 -12.17
C ARG A 24 -11.21 -1.60 -10.70
N THR A 25 -9.97 -1.72 -10.21
CA THR A 25 -9.58 -1.18 -8.91
C THR A 25 -9.99 0.29 -8.84
N SER A 26 -10.75 0.65 -7.81
CA SER A 26 -11.19 2.00 -7.52
C SER A 26 -10.58 2.43 -6.19
N LEU A 27 -9.98 3.62 -6.15
CA LEU A 27 -9.45 4.17 -4.91
C LEU A 27 -10.55 4.95 -4.22
N ALA A 28 -10.69 4.74 -2.93
CA ALA A 28 -11.73 5.33 -2.10
C ALA A 28 -11.13 5.90 -0.82
N THR A 29 -11.85 6.85 -0.24
CA THR A 29 -11.55 7.41 1.07
C THR A 29 -12.86 7.53 1.85
N ASN A 30 -12.78 7.42 3.17
CA ASN A 30 -13.88 7.72 4.09
C ASN A 30 -13.39 8.73 5.14
N GLU A 31 -14.32 9.26 5.93
CA GLU A 31 -14.02 10.29 6.93
C GLU A 31 -13.02 9.78 7.99
N THR A 32 -13.19 8.54 8.45
CA THR A 32 -12.30 7.91 9.43
C THR A 32 -10.87 7.80 8.92
N LEU A 33 -10.67 7.36 7.67
CA LEU A 33 -9.36 7.30 7.04
C LEU A 33 -8.74 8.69 6.91
N ALA A 34 -9.52 9.70 6.51
CA ALA A 34 -9.04 11.08 6.43
C ALA A 34 -8.58 11.62 7.80
N LEU A 35 -9.30 11.30 8.89
CA LEU A 35 -8.92 11.66 10.25
C LEU A 35 -7.62 10.97 10.69
N ILE A 36 -7.46 9.68 10.35
CA ILE A 36 -6.23 8.93 10.63
C ILE A 36 -5.04 9.54 9.89
N ILE A 37 -5.19 9.90 8.61
CA ILE A 37 -4.13 10.59 7.86
C ILE A 37 -3.75 11.89 8.56
N ASN A 38 -4.72 12.72 8.91
CA ASN A 38 -4.46 13.97 9.63
C ASN A 38 -3.74 13.76 10.97
N GLY A 39 -4.07 12.68 11.70
CA GLY A 39 -3.36 12.28 12.91
C GLY A 39 -1.90 11.90 12.62
N LEU A 40 -1.67 11.06 11.61
CA LEU A 40 -0.34 10.63 11.19
C LEU A 40 0.56 11.81 10.79
N GLU A 41 0.00 12.82 10.12
CA GLU A 41 0.76 14.01 9.71
C GLU A 41 1.18 14.92 10.87
N LYS A 42 0.61 14.72 12.07
CA LYS A 42 0.89 15.54 13.26
C LYS A 42 1.79 14.86 14.28
N ILE A 43 1.93 13.54 14.22
CA ILE A 43 2.69 12.79 15.22
C ILE A 43 4.16 12.74 14.83
N VAL A 44 5.00 13.37 15.65
CA VAL A 44 6.45 13.33 15.49
C VAL A 44 6.97 11.93 15.90
N PRO A 45 7.94 11.34 15.17
CA PRO A 45 8.56 10.08 15.55
C PRO A 45 9.17 10.10 16.96
N ASN A 46 8.82 9.11 17.79
CA ASN A 46 9.53 8.84 19.05
C ASN A 46 10.82 8.05 18.75
N TRP A 47 11.92 8.76 18.51
CA TRP A 47 13.18 8.15 18.07
C TRP A 47 13.72 7.09 19.02
N ASP A 48 13.67 7.32 20.33
CA ASP A 48 14.16 6.35 21.31
C ASP A 48 13.38 5.05 21.25
N GLY A 49 12.04 5.15 21.16
CA GLY A 49 11.17 3.99 20.98
C GLY A 49 11.44 3.25 19.65
N LEU A 50 11.58 4.00 18.55
CA LEU A 50 11.81 3.41 17.22
C LEU A 50 13.17 2.70 17.11
N LEU A 51 14.23 3.30 17.66
CA LEU A 51 15.56 2.71 17.67
C LEU A 51 15.65 1.51 18.63
N GLY A 52 14.88 1.53 19.72
CA GLY A 52 14.71 0.41 20.64
C GLY A 52 14.03 -0.80 20.00
N ALA A 53 13.10 -0.56 19.06
CA ALA A 53 12.33 -1.59 18.35
C ALA A 53 13.12 -2.35 17.26
N LEU A 54 14.33 -1.91 16.92
CA LEU A 54 15.19 -2.61 15.96
C LEU A 54 15.77 -3.89 16.59
N SER A 55 15.92 -4.95 15.80
CA SER A 55 16.63 -6.16 16.24
C SER A 55 18.14 -5.89 16.41
N GLU A 56 18.86 -6.71 17.17
CA GLU A 56 20.33 -6.59 17.30
C GLU A 56 21.05 -6.67 15.95
N ASP A 57 20.62 -7.57 15.06
CA ASP A 57 21.16 -7.65 13.69
C ASP A 57 20.90 -6.38 12.87
N GLN A 58 19.75 -5.74 13.06
CA GLN A 58 19.45 -4.46 12.43
C GLN A 58 20.30 -3.34 13.04
N LYS A 59 20.50 -3.36 14.36
CA LYS A 59 21.38 -2.44 15.11
C LYS A 59 22.85 -2.56 14.67
N LEU A 60 23.32 -3.75 14.32
CA LEU A 60 24.69 -3.98 13.82
C LEU A 60 24.88 -3.44 12.38
N LYS A 61 23.83 -3.46 11.56
CA LYS A 61 23.84 -2.92 10.19
C LYS A 61 23.79 -1.40 10.11
N ILE A 62 23.54 -0.71 11.23
CA ILE A 62 23.54 0.76 11.32
C ILE A 62 24.97 1.34 11.14
N ASN A 63 26.01 0.50 11.26
CA ASN A 63 27.42 0.89 11.09
C ASN A 63 27.96 0.84 9.64
N GLY A 64 27.11 0.75 8.61
CA GLY A 64 27.54 0.64 7.21
C GLY A 64 26.64 1.36 6.18
N LYS A 65 26.94 1.22 4.88
CA LYS A 65 26.20 1.81 3.73
C LYS A 65 24.70 1.42 3.63
N ALA A 66 24.13 0.71 4.61
CA ALA A 66 22.76 0.20 4.66
C ALA A 66 21.71 1.21 5.18
N ASN A 67 22.07 2.48 5.35
CA ASN A 67 21.19 3.52 5.90
C ASN A 67 19.84 3.61 5.18
N GLY A 68 19.77 3.42 3.85
CA GLY A 68 18.52 3.49 3.09
C GLY A 68 17.43 2.50 3.52
N GLN A 69 17.81 1.24 3.76
CA GLN A 69 16.87 0.20 4.19
C GLN A 69 16.40 0.43 5.62
N LEU A 70 17.32 0.86 6.48
CA LEU A 70 17.01 1.17 7.88
C LEU A 70 16.06 2.38 8.01
N LEU A 71 16.27 3.42 7.20
CA LEU A 71 15.38 4.58 7.12
C LEU A 71 13.95 4.16 6.75
N GLY A 72 13.81 3.31 5.72
CA GLY A 72 12.52 2.75 5.33
C GLY A 72 11.88 1.98 6.48
N ARG A 73 12.64 1.10 7.12
CA ARG A 73 12.13 0.28 8.23
C ARG A 73 11.69 1.10 9.44
N LEU A 74 12.46 2.12 9.84
CA LEU A 74 12.09 2.99 10.96
C LEU A 74 10.79 3.75 10.68
N ALA A 75 10.58 4.18 9.44
CA ALA A 75 9.32 4.82 9.08
C ALA A 75 8.15 3.83 9.00
N GLU A 76 8.36 2.60 8.53
CA GLU A 76 7.34 1.54 8.62
C GLU A 76 6.93 1.30 10.07
N ILE A 77 7.89 1.18 10.99
CA ILE A 77 7.63 1.01 12.43
C ILE A 77 6.89 2.24 12.98
N HIS A 78 7.30 3.45 12.62
CA HIS A 78 6.62 4.68 13.03
C HIS A 78 5.15 4.70 12.59
N VAL A 79 4.88 4.40 11.32
CA VAL A 79 3.52 4.32 10.79
C VAL A 79 2.71 3.26 11.51
N ALA A 80 3.30 2.08 11.78
CA ALA A 80 2.64 1.03 12.54
C ALA A 80 2.28 1.47 13.96
N TYR A 81 3.22 2.07 14.70
CA TYR A 81 2.98 2.57 16.07
C TYR A 81 1.92 3.67 16.13
N VAL A 82 1.92 4.57 15.16
CA VAL A 82 0.88 5.60 15.08
C VAL A 82 -0.49 4.96 14.83
N LEU A 83 -0.57 4.00 13.92
CA LEU A 83 -1.83 3.31 13.62
C LEU A 83 -2.30 2.42 14.77
N GLU A 84 -1.38 1.79 15.49
CA GLU A 84 -1.66 1.10 16.75
C GLU A 84 -2.24 2.04 17.80
N GLY A 85 -1.60 3.17 18.04
CA GLY A 85 -2.10 4.19 18.97
C GLY A 85 -3.50 4.70 18.60
N LEU A 86 -3.72 5.00 17.31
CA LEU A 86 -5.01 5.47 16.82
C LEU A 86 -6.10 4.39 16.86
N ALA A 87 -5.73 3.10 16.75
CA ALA A 87 -6.67 1.99 16.81
C ALA A 87 -7.14 1.67 18.24
N ILE A 88 -6.31 1.92 19.26
CA ILE A 88 -6.68 1.71 20.68
C ILE A 88 -7.96 2.48 21.02
N ASP A 89 -8.06 3.71 20.54
CA ASP A 89 -9.19 4.61 20.82
C ASP A 89 -10.28 4.56 19.73
N ASN A 90 -10.13 3.72 18.69
CA ASN A 90 -11.03 3.69 17.55
C ASN A 90 -11.33 2.27 17.05
N SER A 91 -12.49 1.73 17.44
CA SER A 91 -12.95 0.40 17.05
C SER A 91 -13.20 0.22 15.54
N LEU A 92 -13.22 1.30 14.76
CA LEU A 92 -13.36 1.24 13.30
C LEU A 92 -12.04 0.90 12.61
N VAL A 93 -10.91 0.91 13.33
CA VAL A 93 -9.59 0.57 12.78
C VAL A 93 -9.23 -0.84 13.20
N LYS A 94 -9.19 -1.76 12.22
CA LYS A 94 -8.66 -3.11 12.41
C LYS A 94 -7.27 -3.18 11.84
N LEU A 95 -6.31 -3.44 12.73
CA LEU A 95 -4.96 -3.76 12.36
C LEU A 95 -4.88 -5.22 11.97
N TRP A 96 -4.08 -5.51 10.95
CA TRP A 96 -3.88 -6.85 10.42
C TRP A 96 -5.19 -7.62 10.17
N PRO A 97 -6.09 -7.10 9.32
CA PRO A 97 -7.41 -7.67 9.12
C PRO A 97 -7.41 -9.02 8.41
N ILE A 98 -6.28 -9.45 7.84
CA ILE A 98 -6.16 -10.68 7.06
C ILE A 98 -5.42 -11.73 7.91
N PRO A 99 -6.04 -12.87 8.24
CA PRO A 99 -5.35 -13.93 8.97
C PRO A 99 -4.10 -14.43 8.25
N HIS A 100 -3.10 -14.85 9.02
CA HIS A 100 -1.88 -15.45 8.47
C HIS A 100 -2.21 -16.74 7.68
N ASN A 101 -1.54 -16.95 6.54
CA ASN A 101 -1.78 -18.05 5.58
C ASN A 101 -3.17 -18.05 4.93
N GLN A 102 -3.81 -16.89 4.81
CA GLN A 102 -5.07 -16.78 4.10
C GLN A 102 -4.90 -17.06 2.61
N GLU A 103 -5.79 -17.87 2.05
CA GLU A 103 -5.81 -18.18 0.63
C GLU A 103 -6.99 -17.54 -0.09
N THR A 104 -6.78 -17.19 -1.36
CA THR A 104 -7.81 -16.80 -2.31
C THR A 104 -7.81 -17.78 -3.49
N LYS A 105 -8.52 -17.44 -4.59
CA LYS A 105 -8.50 -18.25 -5.81
C LYS A 105 -7.09 -18.39 -6.37
N ASN A 106 -6.34 -17.29 -6.45
CA ASN A 106 -5.05 -17.26 -7.14
C ASN A 106 -3.87 -16.95 -6.20
N TYR A 107 -4.10 -16.55 -4.96
CA TYR A 107 -3.05 -16.06 -4.07
C TYR A 107 -3.06 -16.75 -2.69
N ARG A 108 -1.89 -16.69 -2.04
CA ARG A 108 -1.69 -16.94 -0.62
C ARG A 108 -1.12 -15.67 0.00
N LEU A 109 -1.69 -15.23 1.11
CA LEU A 109 -1.31 -14.03 1.83
C LEU A 109 -0.71 -14.45 3.18
N GLU A 110 0.51 -14.01 3.44
CA GLU A 110 1.25 -14.34 4.65
C GLU A 110 1.58 -13.05 5.41
N GLN A 111 1.19 -12.99 6.67
CA GLN A 111 1.61 -11.91 7.56
C GLN A 111 3.03 -12.18 8.06
N SER A 112 3.93 -11.20 7.92
CA SER A 112 5.30 -11.22 8.43
C SER A 112 5.58 -9.93 9.21
N GLY A 113 5.38 -9.99 10.54
CA GLY A 113 5.36 -8.80 11.37
C GLY A 113 4.21 -7.86 10.97
N ASN A 114 4.55 -6.62 10.62
CA ASN A 114 3.58 -5.61 10.16
C ASN A 114 3.26 -5.72 8.67
N ASN A 115 4.09 -6.44 7.92
CA ASN A 115 4.03 -6.52 6.48
C ASN A 115 3.16 -7.71 6.07
N TYR A 116 2.61 -7.62 4.86
CA TYR A 116 1.96 -8.76 4.21
C TYR A 116 2.73 -9.12 2.94
N VAL A 117 3.08 -10.39 2.81
CA VAL A 117 3.72 -10.93 1.61
C VAL A 117 2.71 -11.79 0.86
N VAL A 118 2.58 -11.55 -0.44
CA VAL A 118 1.65 -12.28 -1.30
C VAL A 118 2.41 -13.14 -2.27
N TYR A 119 1.96 -14.39 -2.37
CA TYR A 119 2.43 -15.37 -3.33
C TYR A 119 1.29 -15.71 -4.29
N LYS A 120 1.60 -15.88 -5.58
CA LYS A 120 0.68 -16.59 -6.46
C LYS A 120 0.68 -18.06 -6.06
N LYS A 121 -0.47 -18.73 -6.00
CA LYS A 121 -0.52 -20.17 -5.69
C LYS A 121 0.32 -21.04 -6.62
N SER A 122 0.53 -20.58 -7.85
CA SER A 122 1.37 -21.24 -8.84
C SER A 122 2.88 -20.97 -8.68
N SER A 123 3.31 -20.23 -7.65
CA SER A 123 4.69 -19.80 -7.47
C SER A 123 5.07 -19.69 -6.00
N THR A 124 6.34 -19.97 -5.69
CA THR A 124 6.91 -19.72 -4.37
C THR A 124 7.56 -18.33 -4.28
N ILE A 125 7.56 -17.55 -5.36
CA ILE A 125 8.15 -16.21 -5.40
C ILE A 125 7.07 -15.19 -5.01
N ALA A 126 7.41 -14.31 -4.07
CA ALA A 126 6.55 -13.20 -3.68
C ALA A 126 6.26 -12.30 -4.88
N CYS A 127 4.99 -11.97 -5.11
CA CYS A 127 4.56 -11.09 -6.20
C CYS A 127 4.15 -9.70 -5.72
N VAL A 128 3.76 -9.56 -4.46
CA VAL A 128 3.43 -8.28 -3.82
C VAL A 128 3.91 -8.32 -2.38
N GLU A 129 4.48 -7.22 -1.92
CA GLU A 129 4.76 -6.96 -0.51
C GLU A 129 4.03 -5.66 -0.15
N TYR A 130 3.21 -5.71 0.90
CA TYR A 130 2.56 -4.54 1.48
C TYR A 130 3.32 -4.13 2.74
N ASP A 131 3.66 -2.85 2.84
CA ASP A 131 4.28 -2.31 4.06
C ASP A 131 3.31 -2.44 5.23
N MET A 132 2.02 -2.18 5.00
CA MET A 132 0.94 -2.59 5.90
C MET A 132 -0.42 -2.68 5.19
N VAL A 133 -1.33 -3.48 5.74
CA VAL A 133 -2.75 -3.51 5.38
C VAL A 133 -3.59 -3.35 6.64
N THR A 134 -4.58 -2.44 6.59
CA THR A 134 -5.57 -2.27 7.66
C THR A 134 -6.98 -2.28 7.06
N GLU A 135 -8.00 -2.36 7.91
CA GLU A 135 -9.38 -2.07 7.55
C GLU A 135 -9.84 -0.87 8.38
N VAL A 136 -10.33 0.18 7.73
CA VAL A 136 -10.76 1.42 8.37
C VAL A 136 -12.20 1.67 8.00
N ASP A 137 -13.11 1.48 8.95
CA ASP A 137 -14.56 1.60 8.73
C ASP A 137 -15.02 0.77 7.51
N ASN A 138 -14.70 -0.54 7.55
CA ASN A 138 -14.97 -1.52 6.50
C ASN A 138 -14.32 -1.24 5.13
N LEU A 139 -13.44 -0.23 5.03
CA LEU A 139 -12.63 0.03 3.85
C LEU A 139 -11.24 -0.61 4.04
N PRO A 140 -10.82 -1.57 3.20
CA PRO A 140 -9.46 -2.07 3.26
C PRO A 140 -8.49 -1.01 2.73
N VAL A 141 -7.41 -0.79 3.45
CA VAL A 141 -6.43 0.26 3.19
C VAL A 141 -5.05 -0.35 2.99
N ILE A 142 -4.43 -0.05 1.87
CA ILE A 142 -3.03 -0.37 1.58
C ILE A 142 -2.18 0.83 2.00
N TRP A 143 -1.17 0.59 2.82
CA TRP A 143 -0.19 1.59 3.23
C TRP A 143 1.14 1.31 2.56
N GLU A 144 1.71 2.33 1.93
CA GLU A 144 3.04 2.28 1.32
C GLU A 144 3.94 3.39 1.85
N VAL A 145 4.99 3.01 2.56
CA VAL A 145 5.95 3.91 3.18
C VAL A 145 7.15 4.10 2.26
N LYS A 146 7.49 5.37 1.96
CA LYS A 146 8.53 5.72 0.98
C LYS A 146 9.40 6.88 1.49
N ILE A 147 10.49 6.54 2.19
CA ILE A 147 11.44 7.51 2.81
C ILE A 147 12.64 7.90 1.92
N GLY A 148 12.86 7.18 0.82
CA GLY A 148 13.97 7.48 -0.10
C GLY A 148 13.80 6.95 -1.52
N TYR A 149 12.66 6.32 -1.81
CA TYR A 149 12.33 5.77 -3.13
C TYR A 149 11.40 6.70 -3.90
N SER A 150 11.34 6.50 -5.21
CA SER A 150 10.54 7.34 -6.09
C SER A 150 9.06 7.17 -5.80
N LEU A 151 8.46 8.16 -5.13
CA LEU A 151 7.01 8.27 -4.93
C LEU A 151 6.24 8.07 -6.25
N SER A 152 6.83 8.45 -7.39
CA SER A 152 6.25 8.26 -8.72
C SER A 152 5.95 6.80 -9.07
N GLN A 153 6.76 5.85 -8.56
CA GLN A 153 6.51 4.42 -8.74
C GLN A 153 5.34 3.97 -7.87
N ALA A 154 5.31 4.42 -6.61
CA ALA A 154 4.25 4.06 -5.66
C ALA A 154 2.86 4.47 -6.19
N ILE A 155 2.75 5.67 -6.76
CA ILE A 155 1.49 6.22 -7.29
C ILE A 155 1.17 5.78 -8.73
N ASN A 156 1.97 4.89 -9.32
CA ASN A 156 1.74 4.42 -10.69
C ASN A 156 0.46 3.56 -10.76
N SER A 157 -0.49 3.94 -11.61
CA SER A 157 -1.80 3.27 -11.68
C SER A 157 -1.73 1.79 -12.08
N GLN A 158 -0.77 1.39 -12.93
CA GLN A 158 -0.60 -0.02 -13.31
C GLN A 158 -0.07 -0.83 -12.13
N ARG A 159 0.89 -0.28 -11.38
CA ARG A 159 1.41 -0.91 -10.16
C ARG A 159 0.32 -1.06 -9.10
N ILE A 160 -0.47 0.00 -8.87
CA ILE A 160 -1.59 -0.02 -7.93
C ILE A 160 -2.60 -1.13 -8.31
N LYS A 161 -2.93 -1.30 -9.61
CA LYS A 161 -3.80 -2.39 -10.08
C LYS A 161 -3.23 -3.75 -9.69
N THR A 162 -1.95 -4.00 -9.96
CA THR A 162 -1.28 -5.26 -9.62
C THR A 162 -1.29 -5.53 -8.12
N ILE A 163 -1.07 -4.49 -7.31
CA ILE A 163 -1.00 -4.59 -5.84
C ILE A 163 -2.39 -4.78 -5.23
N ALA A 164 -3.45 -4.22 -5.81
CA ALA A 164 -4.80 -4.37 -5.30
C ALA A 164 -5.45 -5.71 -5.65
N GLU A 165 -4.98 -6.40 -6.70
CA GLU A 165 -5.62 -7.62 -7.21
C GLU A 165 -5.74 -8.75 -6.16
N PRO A 166 -4.73 -9.06 -5.33
CA PRO A 166 -4.87 -10.06 -4.26
C PRO A 166 -5.91 -9.68 -3.22
N LEU A 167 -5.94 -8.40 -2.81
CA LEU A 167 -6.93 -7.91 -1.85
C LEU A 167 -8.35 -7.93 -2.44
N ALA A 168 -8.50 -7.65 -3.74
CA ALA A 168 -9.80 -7.73 -4.40
C ALA A 168 -10.37 -9.15 -4.41
N GLN A 169 -9.52 -10.17 -4.56
CA GLN A 169 -9.96 -11.56 -4.43
C GLN A 169 -10.28 -11.96 -2.99
N TYR A 170 -9.59 -11.37 -2.00
CA TYR A 170 -9.83 -11.66 -0.59
C TYR A 170 -11.13 -11.01 -0.09
N TYR A 171 -11.29 -9.69 -0.30
CA TYR A 171 -12.45 -8.93 0.18
C TYR A 171 -13.69 -9.07 -0.72
N GLY A 172 -13.53 -9.54 -1.95
CA GLY A 172 -14.64 -9.69 -2.91
C GLY A 172 -15.14 -8.39 -3.52
N HIS A 173 -14.38 -7.29 -3.39
CA HIS A 173 -14.70 -6.00 -4.01
C HIS A 173 -13.44 -5.26 -4.47
N THR A 174 -13.59 -4.19 -5.25
CA THR A 174 -12.46 -3.47 -5.87
C THR A 174 -12.22 -2.06 -5.32
N ASN A 175 -12.94 -1.65 -4.28
CA ASN A 175 -12.76 -0.37 -3.59
C ASN A 175 -11.72 -0.49 -2.48
N PHE A 176 -10.69 0.36 -2.50
CA PHE A 176 -9.61 0.35 -1.52
C PHE A 176 -9.15 1.75 -1.14
N GLY A 177 -8.81 1.95 0.13
CA GLY A 177 -7.91 3.04 0.51
C GLY A 177 -6.50 2.73 0.01
N TYR A 178 -5.82 3.71 -0.58
CA TYR A 178 -4.42 3.57 -0.96
C TYR A 178 -3.65 4.80 -0.50
N VAL A 179 -2.85 4.62 0.54
CA VAL A 179 -2.12 5.68 1.23
C VAL A 179 -0.64 5.51 0.96
N VAL A 180 -0.02 6.54 0.39
CA VAL A 180 1.44 6.61 0.30
C VAL A 180 1.95 7.55 1.38
N VAL A 181 2.75 7.02 2.30
CA VAL A 181 3.39 7.76 3.38
C VAL A 181 4.77 8.20 2.94
N ALA A 182 5.08 9.49 3.04
CA ALA A 182 6.34 10.06 2.63
C ALA A 182 6.84 11.15 3.62
N PRO A 183 8.15 11.45 3.65
CA PRO A 183 8.67 12.56 4.44
C PRO A 183 8.05 13.89 4.04
N MET A 184 7.97 14.82 4.99
CA MET A 184 7.67 16.21 4.68
C MET A 184 8.84 16.82 3.89
N VAL A 185 8.58 17.23 2.64
CA VAL A 185 9.58 17.89 1.77
C VAL A 185 9.05 19.23 1.25
N THR A 186 7.79 19.25 0.79
CA THR A 186 7.11 20.44 0.31
C THR A 186 5.60 20.22 0.31
N ASP A 187 4.84 21.28 0.52
CA ASP A 187 3.37 21.22 0.46
C ASP A 187 2.84 21.07 -0.96
N LYS A 188 3.64 21.44 -1.98
CA LYS A 188 3.21 21.45 -3.38
C LYS A 188 3.26 20.05 -3.98
N LEU A 189 2.11 19.57 -4.45
CA LEU A 189 2.01 18.33 -5.19
C LEU A 189 2.48 18.49 -6.65
N THR A 190 3.23 17.52 -7.15
CA THR A 190 3.55 17.40 -8.58
C THR A 190 2.30 17.06 -9.39
N ILE A 191 2.37 17.15 -10.72
CA ILE A 191 1.24 16.79 -11.60
C ILE A 191 0.83 15.32 -11.41
N SER A 192 1.79 14.40 -11.28
CA SER A 192 1.50 12.99 -11.08
C SER A 192 0.85 12.71 -9.72
N GLN A 193 1.31 13.38 -8.66
CA GLN A 193 0.72 13.29 -7.32
C GLN A 193 -0.71 13.84 -7.31
N ARG A 194 -0.96 14.99 -7.95
CA ARG A 194 -2.33 15.53 -8.09
C ARG A 194 -3.27 14.55 -8.79
N LYS A 195 -2.86 14.00 -9.92
CA LYS A 195 -3.63 12.97 -10.65
C LYS A 195 -3.89 11.71 -9.82
N PHE A 196 -2.98 11.36 -8.91
CA PHE A 196 -3.16 10.23 -8.00
C PHE A 196 -4.22 10.56 -6.93
N VAL A 197 -4.15 11.75 -6.34
CA VAL A 197 -5.14 12.23 -5.35
C VAL A 197 -6.52 12.40 -5.98
N GLU A 198 -6.62 12.95 -7.19
CA GLU A 198 -7.87 13.09 -7.95
C GLU A 198 -8.54 11.74 -8.23
N LYS A 199 -7.79 10.63 -8.22
CA LYS A 199 -8.31 9.28 -8.37
C LYS A 199 -8.77 8.64 -7.06
N GLY A 200 -8.65 9.34 -5.93
CA GLY A 200 -8.98 8.85 -4.58
C GLY A 200 -7.78 8.33 -3.78
N GLY A 201 -6.56 8.45 -4.31
CA GLY A 201 -5.35 8.12 -3.57
C GLY A 201 -5.03 9.15 -2.48
N LEU A 202 -4.34 8.75 -1.43
CA LEU A 202 -3.95 9.62 -0.33
C LEU A 202 -2.43 9.68 -0.20
N ILE A 203 -1.89 10.87 0.06
CA ILE A 203 -0.47 11.06 0.37
C ILE A 203 -0.42 11.61 1.80
N ALA A 204 0.16 10.83 2.71
CA ALA A 204 0.35 11.25 4.10
C ALA A 204 1.80 11.69 4.30
N ARG A 205 2.00 12.86 4.89
CA ARG A 205 3.33 13.41 5.16
C ARG A 205 3.70 13.28 6.63
N ILE A 206 4.66 12.42 6.95
CA ILE A 206 5.21 12.39 8.31
C ILE A 206 5.91 13.72 8.60
N PRO A 207 5.76 14.32 9.80
CA PRO A 207 6.29 15.64 10.15
C PRO A 207 7.81 15.56 10.45
N THR A 208 8.56 14.98 9.53
CA THR A 208 10.00 14.77 9.60
C THR A 208 10.56 14.63 8.19
N THR A 209 11.69 15.27 7.94
CA THR A 209 12.43 15.21 6.67
C THR A 209 13.31 13.96 6.60
N LYS A 210 13.67 13.52 5.38
CA LYS A 210 14.66 12.45 5.19
C LYS A 210 15.99 12.74 5.92
N ALA A 211 16.45 13.99 5.88
CA ALA A 211 17.69 14.41 6.53
C ALA A 211 17.60 14.29 8.06
N GLN A 212 16.44 14.57 8.65
CA GLN A 212 16.23 14.35 10.09
C GLN A 212 16.24 12.86 10.45
N PHE A 213 15.62 11.99 9.65
CA PHE A 213 15.76 10.55 9.84
C PHE A 213 17.24 10.13 9.79
N GLU A 214 17.98 10.58 8.78
CA GLU A 214 19.42 10.27 8.62
C GLU A 214 20.26 10.76 9.81
N SER A 215 20.01 11.99 10.28
CA SER A 215 20.74 12.58 11.41
C SER A 215 20.48 11.85 12.72
N ASN A 216 19.24 11.45 13.00
CA ASN A 216 18.91 10.75 14.25
C ASN A 216 19.53 9.34 14.29
N ILE A 217 19.57 8.64 13.16
CA ILE A 217 20.28 7.37 13.04
C ILE A 217 21.78 7.55 13.30
N LYS A 218 22.40 8.58 12.70
CA LYS A 218 23.82 8.87 12.89
C LYS A 218 24.16 9.21 14.35
N PHE A 219 23.34 10.04 15.00
CA PHE A 219 23.55 10.41 16.40
C PHE A 219 23.46 9.20 17.33
N ALA A 220 22.53 8.27 17.07
CA ALA A 220 22.42 7.03 17.83
C ALA A 220 23.65 6.13 17.70
N ASN A 221 24.39 6.20 16.58
CA ASN A 221 25.64 5.46 16.39
C ASN A 221 26.81 6.05 17.20
N GLU A 222 26.84 7.37 17.37
CA GLU A 222 27.98 8.07 18.00
C GLU A 222 27.94 8.01 19.53
N ASN A 223 26.80 7.66 20.12
CA ASN A 223 26.57 7.63 21.57
C ASN A 223 26.34 6.22 22.15
N ARG A 224 26.78 5.17 21.43
CA ARG A 224 26.86 3.78 21.91
C ARG A 224 28.31 3.38 22.08
#